data_AF-A0A386HLL7-F1
#
_entry.id   AF-A0A386HLL7-F1
#
_cell.length_a   1.000
_cell.length_b   1.000
_cell.length_c   1.000
_cell.angle_alpha   90.00
_cell.angle_beta   90.00
_cell.angle_gamma   90.00
#
_symmetry.space_group_name_H-M   'P 1'
#
loop_
_entity.id
_entity.type
_entity.pdbx_description
1 polymer ?
#
loop_
_entity_poly.entity_id
_entity_poly.type
_entity_poly.pdbx_seq_one_letter_code
_entity_poly.pdbx_strand_id
1 'polypeptide(L)'
;MCTFSNIQSFLKLSRKNISFLLTIAQGQTVLLLKAGISLFYSLEKAFKTLIMKKYLYICLSLFLMTSCGSDHYPSAENGLVASQYFVDACLKGDFKRAEFYILPDTANQQQLNRLKENYYKNSSDQRVEYRSANIIIEQDSVVNTNTEIITYKNSYDKIEHKLKATNKNGSWKIDVKYNENDKM
;
A
#
# COMPACT_ATOMS: atom_id res chain seq x y z
N MET A 1 73.79 0.56 -81.26
CA MET A 1 72.50 0.09 -80.68
C MET A 1 72.66 -0.01 -79.17
N CYS A 2 71.59 0.18 -78.39
CA CYS A 2 71.49 0.04 -76.92
C CYS A 2 71.56 1.31 -76.05
N THR A 3 70.53 2.18 -76.05
CA THR A 3 70.22 3.06 -74.89
C THR A 3 68.73 3.42 -74.68
N PHE A 4 67.78 2.97 -75.51
CA PHE A 4 66.36 3.40 -75.38
C PHE A 4 65.41 2.40 -74.69
N SER A 5 65.81 1.12 -74.54
CA SER A 5 64.95 0.07 -73.96
C SER A 5 64.88 0.09 -72.41
N ASN A 6 65.88 0.66 -71.73
CA ASN A 6 66.00 0.55 -70.27
C ASN A 6 65.08 1.49 -69.49
N ILE A 7 64.70 2.65 -70.05
CA ILE A 7 63.90 3.66 -69.37
C ILE A 7 62.40 3.28 -69.34
N GLN A 8 61.90 2.64 -70.41
CA GLN A 8 60.52 2.15 -70.49
C GLN A 8 60.21 1.05 -69.45
N SER A 9 61.17 0.16 -69.17
CA SER A 9 61.02 -0.89 -68.16
C SER A 9 60.99 -0.33 -66.73
N PHE A 10 61.80 0.69 -66.44
CA PHE A 10 61.84 1.33 -65.12
C PHE A 10 60.54 2.10 -64.78
N LEU A 11 59.96 2.80 -65.75
CA LEU A 11 58.68 3.49 -65.58
C LEU A 11 57.50 2.52 -65.40
N LYS A 12 57.54 1.34 -66.03
CA LYS A 12 56.53 0.28 -65.86
C LYS A 12 56.61 -0.38 -64.48
N LEU A 13 57.81 -0.53 -63.92
CA LEU A 13 58.03 -1.08 -62.58
C LEU A 13 57.53 -0.11 -61.49
N SER A 14 57.80 1.19 -61.65
CA SER A 14 57.34 2.24 -60.73
C SER A 14 55.81 2.36 -60.66
N ARG A 15 55.12 2.32 -61.81
CA ARG A 15 53.64 2.36 -61.83
C ARG A 15 52.97 1.16 -61.16
N LYS A 16 53.53 -0.04 -61.29
CA LYS A 16 52.99 -1.24 -60.61
C LYS A 16 53.11 -1.16 -59.09
N ASN A 17 54.23 -0.66 -58.57
CA ASN A 17 54.43 -0.50 -57.13
C ASN A 17 53.50 0.56 -56.53
N ILE A 18 53.26 1.67 -57.22
CA ILE A 18 52.33 2.73 -56.76
C ILE A 18 50.88 2.21 -56.75
N SER A 19 50.47 1.48 -57.79
CA SER A 19 49.14 0.85 -57.84
C SER A 19 48.94 -0.15 -56.70
N PHE A 20 49.96 -0.93 -56.36
CA PHE A 20 49.90 -1.92 -55.29
C PHE A 20 49.82 -1.26 -53.90
N LEU A 21 50.57 -0.18 -53.67
CA LEU A 21 50.52 0.59 -52.42
C LEU A 21 49.16 1.29 -52.22
N LEU A 22 48.54 1.79 -53.30
CA LEU A 22 47.19 2.38 -53.24
C LEU A 22 46.11 1.35 -52.88
N THR A 23 46.19 0.12 -53.39
CA THR A 23 45.24 -0.95 -53.04
C THR A 23 45.37 -1.39 -51.57
N ILE A 24 46.58 -1.45 -51.03
CA ILE A 24 46.80 -1.78 -49.61
C ILE A 24 46.26 -0.67 -48.69
N ALA A 25 46.49 0.60 -49.05
CA ALA A 25 45.98 1.74 -48.29
C ALA A 25 44.43 1.80 -48.26
N GLN A 26 43.77 1.49 -49.39
CA GLN A 26 42.31 1.39 -49.45
C GLN A 26 41.76 0.19 -48.65
N GLY A 27 42.48 -0.93 -48.60
CA GLY A 27 42.08 -2.10 -47.79
C GLY A 27 42.13 -1.83 -46.28
N GLN A 28 43.19 -1.18 -45.79
CA GLN A 28 43.35 -0.89 -44.35
C GLN A 28 42.33 0.13 -43.84
N THR A 29 42.03 1.17 -44.63
CA THR A 29 41.05 2.20 -44.25
C THR A 29 39.63 1.62 -44.14
N VAL A 30 39.23 0.73 -45.06
CA VAL A 30 37.92 0.06 -45.01
C VAL A 30 37.81 -0.88 -43.79
N LEU A 31 38.91 -1.54 -43.40
CA LEU A 31 38.92 -2.46 -42.26
C LEU A 31 38.79 -1.71 -40.92
N LEU A 32 39.48 -0.58 -40.78
CA LEU A 32 39.36 0.29 -39.60
C LEU A 32 37.98 0.94 -39.51
N LEU A 33 37.38 1.33 -40.64
CA LEU A 33 36.05 1.93 -40.68
C LEU A 33 34.95 0.92 -40.31
N LYS A 34 35.05 -0.33 -40.79
CA LYS A 34 34.16 -1.43 -40.40
C LYS A 34 34.29 -1.78 -38.90
N ALA A 35 35.52 -1.83 -38.38
CA ALA A 35 35.76 -2.07 -36.96
C ALA A 35 35.16 -0.95 -36.08
N GLY A 36 35.34 0.32 -36.46
CA GLY A 36 34.77 1.46 -35.76
C GLY A 36 33.24 1.45 -35.70
N ILE A 37 32.57 1.13 -36.82
CA ILE A 37 31.11 1.00 -36.87
C ILE A 37 30.63 -0.15 -35.96
N SER A 38 31.31 -1.29 -35.97
CA SER A 38 30.95 -2.43 -35.11
C SER A 38 31.09 -2.13 -33.61
N LEU A 39 32.15 -1.40 -33.22
CA LEU A 39 32.37 -0.93 -31.86
C LEU A 39 31.30 0.08 -31.43
N PHE A 40 30.94 1.01 -32.32
CA PHE A 40 29.89 2.01 -32.07
C PHE A 40 28.52 1.35 -31.83
N TYR A 41 28.13 0.37 -32.66
CA TYR A 41 26.89 -0.38 -32.45
C TYR A 41 26.89 -1.20 -31.15
N SER A 42 28.04 -1.75 -30.75
CA SER A 42 28.15 -2.51 -29.50
C SER A 42 28.03 -1.59 -28.26
N LEU A 43 28.57 -0.37 -28.33
CA LEU A 43 28.45 0.65 -27.30
C LEU A 43 27.02 1.19 -27.16
N GLU A 44 26.32 1.44 -28.27
CA GLU A 44 24.93 1.90 -28.24
C GLU A 44 23.99 0.83 -27.63
N LYS A 45 24.19 -0.44 -27.98
CA LYS A 45 23.45 -1.56 -27.38
C LYS A 45 23.69 -1.67 -25.89
N ALA A 46 24.96 -1.63 -25.45
CA ALA A 46 25.32 -1.71 -24.04
C ALA A 46 24.70 -0.55 -23.23
N PHE A 47 24.72 0.67 -23.77
CA PHE A 47 24.14 1.86 -23.14
C PHE A 47 22.62 1.73 -22.97
N LYS A 48 21.88 1.23 -23.98
CA LYS A 48 20.43 1.00 -23.88
C LYS A 48 20.07 -0.07 -22.83
N THR A 49 20.85 -1.15 -22.73
CA THR A 49 20.61 -2.19 -21.69
C THR A 49 20.85 -1.70 -20.26
N LEU A 50 21.80 -0.79 -20.04
CA LEU A 50 22.04 -0.21 -18.71
C LEU A 50 20.92 0.73 -18.28
N ILE A 51 20.39 1.52 -19.23
CA ILE A 51 19.28 2.44 -18.99
C ILE A 51 17.99 1.65 -18.64
N MET A 52 17.66 0.58 -19.38
CA MET A 52 16.45 -0.21 -19.09
C MET A 52 16.50 -0.92 -17.73
N LYS A 53 17.66 -1.38 -17.27
CA LYS A 53 17.80 -2.01 -15.95
C LYS A 53 17.52 -1.03 -14.81
N LYS A 54 17.92 0.24 -14.94
CA LYS A 54 17.66 1.28 -13.93
C LYS A 54 16.16 1.56 -13.79
N TYR A 55 15.43 1.63 -14.91
CA TYR A 55 13.97 1.81 -14.88
C TYR A 55 13.24 0.56 -14.37
N LEU A 56 13.75 -0.64 -14.64
CA LEU A 56 13.20 -1.89 -14.09
C LEU A 56 13.27 -1.90 -12.55
N TYR A 57 14.39 -1.47 -11.96
CA TYR A 57 14.51 -1.37 -10.50
C TYR A 57 13.61 -0.28 -9.89
N ILE A 58 13.40 0.84 -10.60
CA ILE A 58 12.48 1.91 -10.18
C ILE A 58 11.02 1.43 -10.22
N CYS A 59 10.61 0.73 -11.27
CA CYS A 59 9.27 0.15 -11.37
C CYS A 59 9.01 -0.95 -10.33
N LEU A 60 10.01 -1.79 -10.05
CA LEU A 60 9.91 -2.85 -9.04
C LEU A 60 9.79 -2.27 -7.61
N SER A 61 10.46 -1.15 -7.33
CA SER A 61 10.34 -0.42 -6.05
C SER A 61 8.94 0.15 -5.84
N LEU A 62 8.30 0.70 -6.88
CA LEU A 62 6.96 1.28 -6.80
C LEU A 62 5.86 0.24 -6.48
N PHE A 63 6.08 -1.03 -6.81
CA PHE A 63 5.08 -2.08 -6.60
C PHE A 63 5.01 -2.59 -5.15
N LEU A 64 6.05 -2.34 -4.34
CA LEU A 64 6.14 -2.86 -2.97
C LEU A 64 5.38 -2.02 -1.92
N MET A 65 4.73 -0.92 -2.32
CA MET A 65 4.08 0.01 -1.38
C MET A 65 2.56 -0.19 -1.23
N THR A 66 1.94 -1.21 -1.84
CA THR A 66 0.48 -1.43 -1.73
C THR A 66 0.14 -2.41 -0.60
N SER A 67 0.41 -2.04 0.65
CA SER A 67 -0.14 -2.77 1.81
C SER A 67 -1.49 -2.17 2.19
N CYS A 68 -2.58 -2.69 1.62
CA CYS A 68 -3.93 -2.36 2.07
C CYS A 68 -4.30 -3.28 3.24
N GLY A 69 -4.08 -2.83 4.47
CA GLY A 69 -4.57 -3.51 5.67
C GLY A 69 -6.06 -3.23 5.85
N SER A 70 -6.92 -4.06 5.25
CA SER A 70 -8.34 -4.06 5.59
C SER A 70 -8.54 -4.89 6.85
N ASP A 71 -8.80 -4.22 7.98
CA ASP A 71 -9.20 -4.92 9.19
C ASP A 71 -10.57 -5.53 8.96
N HIS A 72 -10.61 -6.87 8.89
CA HIS A 72 -11.85 -7.62 8.80
C HIS A 72 -12.34 -7.94 10.21
N TYR A 73 -13.39 -7.25 10.62
CA TYR A 73 -14.10 -7.56 11.85
C TYR A 73 -15.34 -8.42 11.53
N PRO A 74 -15.68 -9.40 12.39
CA PRO A 74 -16.84 -10.24 12.16
C PRO A 74 -18.12 -9.39 12.17
N SER A 75 -19.02 -9.67 11.22
CA SER A 75 -20.37 -9.13 11.27
C SER A 75 -21.10 -9.71 12.48
N ALA A 76 -21.85 -8.88 13.20
CA ALA A 76 -22.66 -9.33 14.32
C ALA A 76 -23.95 -10.01 13.83
N GLU A 77 -24.31 -11.11 14.48
CA GLU A 77 -25.50 -11.92 14.15
C GLU A 77 -26.80 -11.25 14.63
N ASN A 78 -26.75 -10.62 15.80
CA ASN A 78 -27.86 -9.88 16.42
C ASN A 78 -27.37 -8.56 17.07
N GLY A 79 -28.31 -7.76 17.58
CA GLY A 79 -28.00 -6.48 18.20
C GLY A 79 -27.23 -6.62 19.52
N LEU A 80 -27.52 -7.68 20.29
CA LEU A 80 -26.78 -8.03 21.50
C LEU A 80 -25.28 -8.27 21.24
N VAL A 81 -24.95 -9.10 20.26
CA VAL A 81 -23.56 -9.42 19.88
C VAL A 81 -22.85 -8.18 19.34
N ALA A 82 -23.53 -7.36 18.53
CA ALA A 82 -22.99 -6.08 18.07
C ALA A 82 -22.64 -5.16 19.25
N SER A 83 -23.51 -5.11 20.26
CA SER A 83 -23.33 -4.29 21.46
C SER A 83 -22.15 -4.80 22.29
N GLN A 84 -22.03 -6.11 22.47
CA GLN A 84 -20.90 -6.72 23.15
C GLN A 84 -19.57 -6.41 22.45
N TYR A 85 -19.51 -6.57 21.11
CA TYR A 85 -18.29 -6.25 20.36
C TYR A 85 -17.91 -4.77 20.43
N PHE A 86 -18.89 -3.86 20.38
CA PHE A 86 -18.66 -2.44 20.54
C PHE A 86 -18.11 -2.11 21.94
N VAL A 87 -18.78 -2.57 22.99
CA VAL A 87 -18.37 -2.32 24.38
C VAL A 87 -17.00 -2.93 24.68
N ASP A 88 -16.76 -4.18 24.25
CA ASP A 88 -15.46 -4.85 24.39
C ASP A 88 -14.33 -4.04 23.74
N ALA A 89 -14.57 -3.52 22.54
CA ALA A 89 -13.62 -2.70 21.83
C ALA A 89 -13.34 -1.37 22.57
N CYS A 90 -14.37 -0.72 23.11
CA CYS A 90 -14.21 0.49 23.92
C CYS A 90 -13.42 0.24 25.22
N LEU A 91 -13.74 -0.85 25.95
CA LEU A 91 -13.02 -1.23 27.18
C LEU A 91 -11.56 -1.58 26.92
N LYS A 92 -11.28 -2.14 25.73
CA LYS A 92 -9.91 -2.47 25.29
C LYS A 92 -9.12 -1.29 24.75
N GLY A 93 -9.79 -0.17 24.47
CA GLY A 93 -9.21 0.97 23.78
C GLY A 93 -8.98 0.73 22.28
N ASP A 94 -9.59 -0.31 21.70
CA ASP A 94 -9.57 -0.58 20.27
C ASP A 94 -10.70 0.20 19.58
N PHE A 95 -10.51 1.52 19.48
CA PHE A 95 -11.53 2.38 18.89
C PHE A 95 -11.70 2.20 17.39
N LYS A 96 -10.73 1.57 16.71
CA LYS A 96 -10.86 1.21 15.28
C LYS A 96 -11.87 0.08 15.10
N ARG A 97 -11.81 -0.93 15.97
CA ARG A 97 -12.84 -1.98 16.04
C ARG A 97 -14.17 -1.42 16.50
N ALA A 98 -14.20 -0.53 17.49
CA ALA A 98 -15.45 0.10 17.95
C ALA A 98 -16.14 0.87 16.81
N GLU A 99 -15.37 1.65 16.03
CA GLU A 99 -15.86 2.40 14.87
C GLU A 99 -16.58 1.52 13.84
N PHE A 100 -16.06 0.31 13.59
CA PHE A 100 -16.69 -0.63 12.67
C PHE A 100 -18.12 -0.99 13.08
N TYR A 101 -18.43 -1.07 14.37
CA TYR A 101 -19.76 -1.45 14.86
C TYR A 101 -20.73 -0.28 15.01
N ILE A 102 -20.30 0.98 14.85
CA ILE A 102 -21.21 2.13 15.03
C ILE A 102 -22.01 2.41 13.76
N LEU A 103 -23.20 3.00 13.93
CA LEU A 103 -23.96 3.52 12.81
C LEU A 103 -23.27 4.78 12.24
N PRO A 104 -22.93 4.84 10.93
CA PRO A 104 -22.16 5.92 10.35
C PRO A 104 -22.99 7.20 10.29
N ASP A 105 -22.90 7.98 11.36
CA ASP A 105 -23.58 9.26 11.57
C ASP A 105 -22.64 10.19 12.33
N THR A 106 -22.68 11.49 12.01
CA THR A 106 -21.79 12.49 12.60
C THR A 106 -21.95 12.54 14.12
N ALA A 107 -23.19 12.46 14.64
CA ALA A 107 -23.44 12.46 16.07
C ALA A 107 -22.83 11.23 16.76
N ASN A 108 -22.98 10.04 16.17
CA ASN A 108 -22.40 8.81 16.71
C ASN A 108 -20.87 8.83 16.71
N GLN A 109 -20.27 9.38 15.65
CA GLN A 109 -18.82 9.55 15.58
C GLN A 109 -18.29 10.53 16.64
N GLN A 110 -19.02 11.62 16.89
CA GLN A 110 -18.69 12.54 17.98
C GLN A 110 -18.76 11.85 19.35
N GLN A 111 -19.77 11.02 19.60
CA GLN A 111 -19.85 10.25 20.84
C GLN A 111 -18.70 9.24 20.99
N LEU A 112 -18.35 8.53 19.91
CA LEU A 112 -17.21 7.61 19.92
C LEU A 112 -15.91 8.34 20.27
N ASN A 113 -15.70 9.54 19.72
CA ASN A 113 -14.54 10.36 20.04
C ASN A 113 -14.51 10.79 21.52
N ARG A 114 -15.67 11.13 22.10
CA ARG A 114 -15.76 11.44 23.54
C ARG A 114 -15.44 10.22 24.41
N LEU A 115 -15.93 9.04 24.05
CA LEU A 115 -15.59 7.78 24.72
C LEU A 115 -14.08 7.50 24.64
N LYS A 116 -13.48 7.74 23.47
CA LYS A 116 -12.04 7.64 23.24
C LYS A 116 -11.24 8.58 24.12
N GLU A 117 -11.59 9.86 24.15
CA GLU A 117 -10.93 10.85 25.00
C GLU A 117 -11.06 10.49 26.48
N ASN A 118 -12.24 10.08 26.93
CA ASN A 118 -12.47 9.67 28.31
C ASN A 118 -11.64 8.43 28.69
N TYR A 119 -11.54 7.44 27.80
CA TYR A 119 -10.68 6.27 28.03
C TYR A 119 -9.21 6.65 28.22
N TYR A 120 -8.69 7.59 27.42
CA TYR A 120 -7.30 8.02 27.54
C TYR A 120 -7.03 9.03 28.66
N LYS A 121 -8.06 9.70 29.20
CA LYS A 121 -7.97 10.50 30.43
C LYS A 121 -7.77 9.64 31.67
N ASN A 122 -8.22 8.38 31.66
CA ASN A 122 -8.00 7.44 32.76
C ASN A 122 -6.51 7.15 32.96
N SER A 123 -6.09 6.90 34.21
CA SER A 123 -4.73 6.47 34.51
C SER A 123 -4.39 5.12 33.88
N SER A 124 -3.11 4.76 33.83
CA SER A 124 -2.69 3.45 33.30
C SER A 124 -3.36 2.29 34.02
N ASP A 125 -3.42 2.36 35.36
CA ASP A 125 -4.01 1.32 36.21
C ASP A 125 -5.52 1.22 35.98
N GLN A 126 -6.22 2.35 35.92
CA GLN A 126 -7.65 2.37 35.59
C GLN A 126 -7.93 1.74 34.23
N ARG A 127 -7.09 1.99 33.22
CA ARG A 127 -7.23 1.33 31.91
C ARG A 127 -6.95 -0.17 31.96
N VAL A 128 -6.09 -0.63 32.87
CA VAL A 128 -5.88 -2.08 33.09
C VAL A 128 -7.17 -2.69 33.65
N GLU A 129 -7.80 -2.05 34.64
CA GLU A 129 -9.07 -2.51 35.22
C GLU A 129 -10.21 -2.52 34.19
N TYR A 130 -10.34 -1.48 33.37
CA TYR A 130 -11.32 -1.49 32.28
C TYR A 130 -11.07 -2.62 31.27
N ARG A 131 -9.80 -2.94 30.95
CA ARG A 131 -9.46 -4.03 30.03
C ARG A 131 -9.76 -5.42 30.58
N SER A 132 -9.68 -5.61 31.89
CA SER A 132 -9.99 -6.86 32.57
C SER A 132 -11.46 -6.97 33.00
N ALA A 133 -12.24 -5.90 32.84
CA ALA A 133 -13.63 -5.88 33.26
C ALA A 133 -14.52 -6.79 32.41
N ASN A 134 -15.43 -7.49 33.09
CA ASN A 134 -16.45 -8.30 32.43
C ASN A 134 -17.68 -7.45 32.11
N ILE A 135 -18.26 -7.66 30.94
CA ILE A 135 -19.54 -7.05 30.53
C ILE A 135 -20.68 -7.88 31.15
N ILE A 136 -21.56 -7.22 31.90
CA ILE A 136 -22.72 -7.82 32.53
C ILE A 136 -23.96 -7.25 31.85
N ILE A 137 -24.73 -8.10 31.17
CA ILE A 137 -25.98 -7.71 30.53
C ILE A 137 -27.08 -7.76 31.59
N GLU A 138 -27.74 -6.63 31.83
CA GLU A 138 -28.82 -6.52 32.81
C GLU A 138 -30.19 -6.71 32.16
N GLN A 139 -30.36 -6.15 30.96
CA GLN A 139 -31.61 -6.27 30.22
C GLN A 139 -31.33 -6.31 28.72
N ASP A 140 -32.05 -7.18 28.02
CA ASP A 140 -32.10 -7.26 26.57
C ASP A 140 -33.55 -7.09 26.11
N SER A 141 -33.84 -5.98 25.43
CA SER A 141 -35.19 -5.61 24.99
C SER A 141 -35.24 -5.54 23.47
N VAL A 142 -35.80 -6.58 22.86
CA VAL A 142 -36.10 -6.60 21.43
C VAL A 142 -37.32 -5.71 21.17
N VAL A 143 -37.08 -4.48 20.67
CA VAL A 143 -38.14 -3.52 20.36
C VAL A 143 -38.86 -3.91 19.07
N ASN A 144 -38.10 -4.31 18.05
CA ASN A 144 -38.59 -4.80 16.78
C ASN A 144 -37.52 -5.66 16.09
N THR A 145 -37.84 -6.21 14.91
CA THR A 145 -36.92 -7.06 14.12
C THR A 145 -35.59 -6.40 13.75
N ASN A 146 -35.54 -5.07 13.72
CA ASN A 146 -34.37 -4.28 13.33
C ASN A 146 -33.83 -3.43 14.48
N THR A 147 -34.30 -3.59 15.73
CA THR A 147 -33.93 -2.72 16.84
C THR A 147 -33.96 -3.47 18.16
N GLU A 148 -32.83 -3.47 18.84
CA GLU A 148 -32.66 -4.04 20.17
C GLU A 148 -32.08 -2.97 21.10
N ILE A 149 -32.57 -2.89 22.33
CA ILE A 149 -32.04 -2.02 23.38
C ILE A 149 -31.43 -2.90 24.45
N ILE A 150 -30.14 -2.69 24.69
CA ILE A 150 -29.34 -3.47 25.63
C ILE A 150 -28.95 -2.57 26.79
N THR A 151 -29.27 -2.99 28.00
CA THR A 151 -28.78 -2.39 29.23
C THR A 151 -27.65 -3.26 29.78
N TYR A 152 -26.51 -2.66 30.04
CA TYR A 152 -25.33 -3.35 30.53
C TYR A 152 -24.59 -2.50 31.56
N LYS A 153 -23.75 -3.18 32.34
CA LYS A 153 -22.71 -2.56 33.17
C LYS A 153 -21.43 -3.36 33.04
N ASN A 154 -20.31 -2.81 33.48
CA ASN A 154 -19.08 -3.60 33.61
C ASN A 154 -18.74 -3.88 35.08
N SER A 155 -17.94 -4.91 35.32
CA SER A 155 -17.59 -5.34 36.68
C SER A 155 -16.74 -4.33 37.46
N TYR A 156 -16.12 -3.37 36.79
CA TYR A 156 -15.22 -2.38 37.39
C TYR A 156 -15.98 -1.13 37.89
N ASP A 157 -16.64 -0.39 37.00
CA ASP A 157 -17.37 0.83 37.39
C ASP A 157 -18.78 0.55 37.93
N LYS A 158 -19.39 -0.58 37.53
CA LYS A 158 -20.75 -0.99 37.87
C LYS A 158 -21.81 0.06 37.52
N ILE A 159 -21.52 0.95 36.57
CA ILE A 159 -22.44 1.98 36.10
C ILE A 159 -23.33 1.36 35.02
N GLU A 160 -24.63 1.58 35.15
CA GLU A 160 -25.60 1.15 34.15
C GLU A 160 -25.52 2.04 32.91
N HIS A 161 -25.42 1.41 31.75
CA HIS A 161 -25.40 2.03 30.44
C HIS A 161 -26.43 1.35 29.55
N LYS A 162 -27.12 2.15 28.73
CA LYS A 162 -27.97 1.63 27.66
C LYS A 162 -27.23 1.72 26.33
N LEU A 163 -27.59 0.88 25.37
CA LEU A 163 -27.18 0.99 23.97
C LEU A 163 -28.35 0.57 23.10
N LYS A 164 -28.49 1.25 21.96
CA LYS A 164 -29.45 0.86 20.94
C LYS A 164 -28.71 0.26 19.76
N ALA A 165 -28.98 -1.00 19.47
CA ALA A 165 -28.53 -1.66 18.26
C ALA A 165 -29.62 -1.57 17.19
N THR A 166 -29.24 -1.27 15.95
CA THR A 166 -30.14 -1.16 14.81
C THR A 166 -29.61 -1.98 13.64
N ASN A 167 -30.47 -2.80 13.05
CA ASN A 167 -30.16 -3.51 11.82
C ASN A 167 -30.37 -2.58 10.62
N LYS A 168 -29.30 -2.37 9.84
CA LYS A 168 -29.31 -1.62 8.58
C LYS A 168 -28.80 -2.53 7.48
N ASN A 169 -29.67 -2.88 6.54
CA ASN A 169 -29.33 -3.71 5.37
C ASN A 169 -28.66 -5.05 5.74
N GLY A 170 -29.11 -5.70 6.80
CA GLY A 170 -28.55 -6.98 7.25
C GLY A 170 -27.29 -6.86 8.11
N SER A 171 -26.85 -5.64 8.44
CA SER A 171 -25.74 -5.39 9.37
C SER A 171 -26.24 -4.71 10.64
N TRP A 172 -25.95 -5.31 11.80
CA TRP A 172 -26.22 -4.70 13.10
C TRP A 172 -25.18 -3.63 13.42
N LYS A 173 -25.65 -2.42 13.72
CA LYS A 173 -24.83 -1.26 14.08
C LYS A 173 -25.36 -0.57 15.33
N ILE A 174 -24.47 0.08 16.07
CA ILE A 174 -24.77 0.72 17.36
C ILE A 174 -25.04 2.21 17.18
N ASP A 175 -26.15 2.66 17.74
CA ASP A 175 -26.55 4.07 17.79
C ASP A 175 -26.19 4.66 19.16
N VAL A 176 -24.93 5.11 19.29
CA VAL A 176 -24.35 5.60 20.55
C VAL A 176 -25.04 6.88 21.05
N LYS A 177 -25.57 7.71 20.15
CA LYS A 177 -26.28 8.96 20.49
C LYS A 177 -27.56 8.74 21.29
N TYR A 178 -28.13 7.52 21.28
CA TYR A 178 -29.35 7.20 22.03
C TYR A 178 -29.19 7.53 23.52
N ASN A 179 -27.96 7.39 24.06
CA ASN A 179 -27.65 7.59 25.47
C ASN A 179 -27.75 9.04 25.94
N GLU A 180 -27.76 10.04 25.04
CA GLU A 180 -27.88 11.45 25.42
C GLU A 180 -29.33 11.94 25.56
N ASN A 181 -30.28 11.25 24.92
CA ASN A 181 -31.67 11.71 24.81
C ASN A 181 -32.59 11.14 25.90
N ASP A 182 -32.11 10.19 26.70
CA ASP A 182 -32.81 9.68 27.88
C ASP A 182 -32.41 10.52 29.11
N LYS A 183 -32.52 11.84 28.99
CA LYS A 183 -32.56 12.72 30.16
C LYS A 183 -33.99 12.67 30.70
N MET A 184 -34.12 12.16 31.92
CA MET A 184 -35.30 12.31 32.78
C MET A 184 -35.82 13.76 32.78
#